data_AF-A0A3B9HFD2-F1
#
_entry.id   AF-A0A3B9HFD2-F1
#
_cell.length_a   1.000
_cell.length_b   1.000
_cell.length_c   1.000
_cell.angle_alpha   90.00
_cell.angle_beta   90.00
_cell.angle_gamma   90.00
#
_symmetry.space_group_name_H-M   'P 1'
#
loop_
_entity.id
_entity.type
_entity.pdbx_description
1 polymer ?
#
loop_
_entity_poly.entity_id
_entity_poly.type
_entity_poly.pdbx_seq_one_letter_code
_entity_poly.pdbx_strand_id
1 'polypeptide(L)'
;MVGTKLLKTGDTESSWGELARVTGFAQSPGILFLIAVVPVVGTWILPVVSLWQLAAMVVGIRQALDYTSTFRAVGVVLIGFVAVIPLQLILFAVLA
;
A
#
# COMPACT_ATOMS: atom_id res chain seq x y z
N MET A 1 -9.44 3.11 11.87
CA MET A 1 -8.24 2.27 11.66
C MET A 1 -8.67 0.81 11.63
N VAL A 2 -8.57 0.16 10.47
CA VAL A 2 -9.05 -1.22 10.29
C VAL A 2 -8.14 -2.21 11.04
N GLY A 3 -6.81 -2.05 10.97
CA GLY A 3 -5.84 -2.93 11.66
C GLY A 3 -5.92 -2.90 13.20
N THR A 4 -6.22 -1.75 13.81
CA THR A 4 -6.26 -1.59 15.28
C THR A 4 -7.64 -1.89 15.91
N LYS A 5 -8.69 -2.15 15.10
CA LYS A 5 -10.03 -2.52 15.60
C LYS A 5 -10.55 -3.87 15.08
N LEU A 6 -10.25 -4.24 13.83
CA LEU A 6 -10.76 -5.49 13.20
C LEU A 6 -9.74 -6.65 13.21
N LEU A 7 -8.44 -6.36 13.30
CA LEU A 7 -7.35 -7.37 13.26
C LEU A 7 -6.33 -7.15 14.38
N LYS A 8 -6.81 -6.73 15.55
CA LYS A 8 -5.97 -6.39 16.71
C LYS A 8 -5.36 -7.67 17.32
N THR A 9 -4.05 -7.68 17.53
CA THR A 9 -3.38 -8.64 18.42
C THR A 9 -3.14 -7.95 19.77
N GLY A 10 -2.82 -8.70 20.84
CA GLY A 10 -2.55 -8.16 22.18
C GLY A 10 -1.54 -7.01 22.21
N ASP A 11 -0.56 -7.01 21.30
CA ASP A 11 0.52 -6.02 21.21
C ASP A 11 0.32 -4.97 20.11
N THR A 12 -0.82 -4.94 19.41
CA THR A 12 -1.02 -4.00 18.30
C THR A 12 -1.30 -2.58 18.82
N GLU A 13 -0.25 -1.77 18.93
CA GLU A 13 -0.30 -0.34 19.24
C GLU A 13 0.23 0.45 18.03
N SER A 14 -0.62 1.25 17.40
CA SER A 14 -0.21 2.04 16.23
C SER A 14 -0.96 3.35 16.18
N SER A 15 -0.22 4.42 15.91
CA SER A 15 -0.79 5.75 15.72
C SER A 15 -1.15 6.01 14.27
N TRP A 16 -2.10 6.92 14.03
CA TRP A 16 -2.43 7.34 12.67
C TRP A 16 -1.20 7.91 11.94
N GLY A 17 -0.36 8.68 12.64
CA GLY A 17 0.84 9.29 12.08
C GLY A 17 1.88 8.26 11.64
N GLU A 18 2.00 7.14 12.33
CA GLU A 18 2.92 6.07 11.95
C GLU A 18 2.46 5.34 10.69
N LEU A 19 1.17 4.98 10.62
CA LEU A 19 0.58 4.42 9.41
C LEU A 19 0.72 5.39 8.23
N ALA A 20 0.46 6.68 8.43
CA ALA A 20 0.59 7.69 7.38
C ALA A 20 2.03 7.82 6.86
N ARG A 21 3.04 7.83 7.75
CA ARG A 21 4.46 7.88 7.34
C ARG A 21 4.85 6.64 6.53
N VAL A 22 4.47 5.47 7.02
CA VAL A 22 4.87 4.21 6.41
C VAL A 22 4.18 3.98 5.07
N THR A 23 2.87 4.25 4.99
CA THR A 23 2.12 4.16 3.73
C THR A 23 2.61 5.18 2.71
N GLY A 24 2.93 6.40 3.14
CA GLY A 24 3.55 7.42 2.29
C GLY A 24 4.94 7.01 1.78
N PHE A 25 5.80 6.47 2.63
CA PHE A 25 7.12 5.97 2.23
C PHE A 25 7.04 4.76 1.30
N ALA A 26 6.06 3.87 1.49
CA ALA A 26 5.84 2.75 0.58
C ALA A 26 5.52 3.20 -0.87
N GLN A 27 5.07 4.44 -1.06
CA GLN A 27 4.84 5.01 -2.39
C GLN A 27 6.10 5.57 -3.05
N SER A 28 7.21 5.76 -2.33
CA SER A 28 8.44 6.39 -2.84
C SER A 28 8.98 5.82 -4.16
N PRO A 29 8.95 4.49 -4.42
CA PRO A 29 9.36 3.94 -5.72
C PRO A 29 8.59 4.51 -6.92
N GLY A 30 7.38 5.06 -6.70
CA GLY A 30 6.54 5.65 -7.74
C GLY A 30 7.19 6.83 -8.47
N ILE A 31 8.24 7.45 -7.91
CA ILE A 31 9.04 8.45 -8.65
C ILE A 31 9.66 7.87 -9.93
N LEU A 32 9.91 6.55 -9.96
CA LEU A 32 10.42 5.85 -11.13
C LEU A 32 9.39 5.76 -12.26
N PHE A 33 8.11 6.07 -12.03
CA PHE A 33 7.15 6.18 -13.13
C PHE A 33 7.50 7.32 -14.09
N LEU A 34 8.28 8.32 -13.68
CA LEU A 34 8.74 9.40 -14.57
C LEU A 34 9.60 8.88 -15.73
N ILE A 35 10.34 7.79 -15.52
CA ILE A 35 11.15 7.16 -16.58
C ILE A 35 10.36 6.13 -17.39
N ALA A 36 9.09 5.88 -17.06
CA ALA A 36 8.24 4.93 -17.79
C ALA A 36 7.77 5.44 -19.17
N VAL A 37 8.08 6.69 -19.53
CA VAL A 37 7.83 7.25 -20.87
C VAL A 37 8.68 6.60 -21.97
N VAL A 38 9.81 5.99 -21.60
CA VAL A 38 10.73 5.37 -22.55
C VAL A 38 10.11 4.06 -23.08
N PRO A 39 9.93 3.91 -24.41
CA PRO A 39 9.41 2.68 -25.00
C PRO A 39 10.24 1.46 -24.60
N VAL A 40 9.60 0.29 -24.46
CA VAL A 40 10.20 -0.98 -23.96
C VAL A 40 10.57 -0.94 -22.48
N VAL A 41 11.30 0.08 -22.02
CA VAL A 41 11.70 0.23 -20.61
C VAL A 41 10.49 0.46 -19.71
N GLY A 42 9.59 1.36 -20.11
CA GLY A 42 8.37 1.66 -19.35
C GLY A 42 7.47 0.46 -19.12
N THR A 43 7.38 -0.44 -20.12
CA THR A 43 6.61 -1.69 -20.02
C THR A 43 7.08 -2.57 -18.87
N TRP A 44 8.38 -2.56 -18.57
CA TRP A 44 8.95 -3.33 -17.45
C TRP A 44 8.97 -2.55 -16.14
N ILE A 45 9.16 -1.24 -16.18
CA ILE A 45 9.21 -0.39 -14.99
C ILE A 45 7.87 -0.40 -14.26
N LEU A 46 6.76 -0.23 -14.98
CA LEU A 46 5.43 -0.16 -14.37
C LEU A 46 5.11 -1.35 -13.45
N PRO A 47 5.18 -2.63 -13.90
CA PRO A 47 4.90 -3.77 -13.04
C PRO A 47 5.94 -3.95 -11.93
N VAL A 48 7.23 -3.73 -12.20
CA VAL A 48 8.30 -3.90 -11.21
C VAL A 48 8.16 -2.90 -10.06
N VAL A 49 7.94 -1.62 -10.37
CA VAL A 49 7.74 -0.57 -9.38
C VAL A 49 6.46 -0.81 -8.59
N SER A 50 5.38 -1.24 -9.25
CA SER A 50 4.12 -1.57 -8.57
C SER A 50 4.29 -2.72 -7.58
N LEU A 51 5.01 -3.79 -7.96
CA LEU A 51 5.34 -4.90 -7.07
C LEU A 51 6.22 -4.45 -5.90
N TRP A 52 7.18 -3.56 -6.15
CA TRP A 52 8.01 -2.99 -5.09
C TRP A 52 7.17 -2.16 -4.11
N GLN A 53 6.28 -1.29 -4.58
CA GLN A 53 5.38 -0.52 -3.72
C GLN A 53 4.48 -1.44 -2.87
N LEU A 54 3.95 -2.52 -3.47
CA LEU A 54 3.17 -3.53 -2.74
C LEU A 54 4.00 -4.22 -1.64
N ALA A 55 5.23 -4.65 -1.97
CA ALA A 55 6.12 -5.29 -1.00
C ALA A 55 6.51 -4.31 0.13
N ALA A 56 6.84 -3.07 -0.20
CA ALA A 56 7.16 -2.01 0.76
C ALA A 56 5.96 -1.72 1.68
N MET A 57 4.74 -1.70 1.13
CA MET A 57 3.52 -1.53 1.90
C MET A 57 3.32 -2.67 2.91
N VAL A 58 3.50 -3.92 2.48
CA VAL A 58 3.36 -5.09 3.37
C VAL A 58 4.39 -5.05 4.50
N VAL A 59 5.67 -4.80 4.17
CA VAL A 59 6.74 -4.70 5.18
C VAL A 59 6.46 -3.54 6.13
N GLY A 60 6.11 -2.38 5.59
CA GLY A 60 5.79 -1.20 6.37
C GLY A 60 4.64 -1.44 7.35
N ILE A 61 3.49 -1.92 6.85
CA ILE A 61 2.32 -2.20 7.68
C ILE A 61 2.62 -3.26 8.73
N ARG A 62 3.46 -4.26 8.41
CA ARG A 62 3.91 -5.24 9.39
C ARG A 62 4.62 -4.57 10.56
N GLN A 63 5.53 -3.63 10.29
CA GLN A 63 6.26 -2.91 11.33
C GLN A 63 5.36 -1.93 12.08
N ALA A 64 4.55 -1.14 11.35
CA ALA A 64 3.70 -0.11 11.96
C ALA A 64 2.59 -0.67 12.85
N LEU A 65 2.21 -1.94 12.67
CA LEU A 65 1.17 -2.62 13.47
C LEU A 65 1.75 -3.68 14.42
N ASP A 66 3.08 -3.75 14.55
CA ASP A 66 3.80 -4.74 15.36
C ASP A 66 3.36 -6.19 15.09
N TYR A 67 3.18 -6.53 13.82
CA TYR A 67 2.79 -7.88 13.43
C TYR A 67 3.98 -8.84 13.37
N THR A 68 3.89 -9.93 14.12
CA THR A 68 4.84 -11.05 14.05
C THR A 68 4.70 -11.86 12.75
N SER A 69 3.52 -11.86 12.12
CA SER A 69 3.23 -12.61 10.89
C SER A 69 3.07 -11.69 9.67
N THR A 70 3.86 -11.94 8.62
CA THR A 70 3.72 -11.25 7.33
C THR A 70 2.36 -11.49 6.70
N PHE A 71 1.76 -12.68 6.86
CA PHE A 71 0.47 -13.00 6.25
C PHE A 71 -0.67 -12.11 6.77
N ARG A 72 -0.61 -11.70 8.05
CA ARG A 72 -1.56 -10.73 8.60
C ARG A 72 -1.40 -9.35 7.96
N ALA A 73 -0.16 -8.90 7.77
CA ALA A 73 0.13 -7.65 7.09
C ALA A 73 -0.37 -7.66 5.63
N VAL A 74 -0.16 -8.78 4.91
CA VAL A 74 -0.72 -8.98 3.56
C VAL A 74 -2.24 -8.85 3.58
N GLY A 75 -2.92 -9.52 4.53
CA GLY A 75 -4.38 -9.39 4.69
C GLY A 75 -4.83 -7.95 4.90
N VAL A 76 -4.15 -7.19 5.76
CA VAL A 76 -4.45 -5.76 5.97
C VAL A 76 -4.26 -4.94 4.69
N VAL A 77 -3.17 -5.15 3.97
CA VAL A 77 -2.89 -4.45 2.71
C VAL A 77 -3.98 -4.74 1.67
N LEU A 78 -4.36 -6.01 1.49
CA LEU A 78 -5.41 -6.41 0.55
C LEU A 78 -6.78 -5.80 0.92
N ILE A 79 -7.16 -5.83 2.20
CA ILE A 79 -8.40 -5.20 2.68
C ILE A 79 -8.37 -3.69 2.43
N GLY A 80 -7.21 -3.05 2.65
CA GLY A 80 -7.00 -1.63 2.36
C GLY A 80 -7.25 -1.29 0.88
N PHE A 81 -6.78 -2.13 -0.05
CA PHE A 81 -7.03 -1.93 -1.48
C PHE A 81 -8.52 -2.03 -1.85
N VAL A 82 -9.26 -2.94 -1.22
CA VAL A 82 -10.71 -3.05 -1.45
C VAL A 82 -11.43 -1.75 -1.08
N ALA A 83 -11.00 -1.07 -0.02
CA ALA A 83 -11.57 0.21 0.37
C ALA A 83 -11.34 1.34 -0.65
N VAL A 84 -10.34 1.21 -1.53
CA VAL A 84 -10.04 2.19 -2.59
C VAL A 84 -10.93 2.00 -3.83
N ILE A 85 -11.53 0.81 -4.02
CA ILE A 85 -12.34 0.49 -5.20
C ILE A 85 -13.49 1.48 -5.42
N PRO A 86 -14.35 1.80 -4.42
CA PRO A 86 -15.45 2.74 -4.61
C PRO A 86 -14.96 4.14 -5.03
N LEU A 87 -13.84 4.59 -4.47
CA LEU A 87 -13.23 5.87 -4.82
C LEU A 87 -12.76 5.88 -6.28
N GLN A 88 -12.12 4.81 -6.75
CA GLN A 88 -11.72 4.68 -8.15
C GLN A 88 -12.92 4.65 -9.09
N LEU A 89 -14.01 3.95 -8.73
CA LEU A 89 -15.22 3.91 -9.55
C LEU A 89 -15.85 5.30 -9.70
N ILE A 90 -15.92 6.07 -8.61
CA ILE A 90 -16.42 7.46 -8.64
C ILE A 90 -15.50 8.32 -9.51
N LEU A 91 -14.17 8.23 -9.31
CA LEU A 91 -13.20 8.99 -10.08
C LEU A 91 -13.33 8.70 -11.59
N PHE A 92 -13.44 7.42 -11.95
CA PHE A 92 -13.64 7.00 -13.33
C PHE A 92 -14.95 7.53 -13.90
N ALA A 93 -16.06 7.43 -13.17
CA ALA A 93 -17.36 7.92 -13.62
C ALA A 93 -17.42 9.45 -13.81
N VAL A 94 -16.57 10.21 -13.13
CA VAL A 94 -16.47 11.67 -13.25
C VAL A 94 -15.53 12.11 -14.39
N LEU A 95 -14.47 11.33 -14.66
CA LEU A 95 -13.44 11.67 -15.64
C LEU A 95 -13.68 11.05 -17.04
N ALA A 96 -14.51 10.01 -17.14
CA ALA A 96 -14.93 9.38 -18.39
C ALA A 96 -16.09 10.14 -19.05
#